data_AF-A0A1H7M7E9-F1
#
_entry.id   AF-A0A1H7M7E9-F1
#
_cell.length_a   1.000
_cell.length_b   1.000
_cell.length_c   1.000
_cell.angle_alpha   90.00
_cell.angle_beta   90.00
_cell.angle_gamma   90.00
#
_symmetry.space_group_name_H-M   'P 1'
#
loop_
_entity.id
_entity.type
_entity.pdbx_description
1 polymer ?
#
loop_
_entity_poly.entity_id
_entity_poly.type
_entity_poly.pdbx_seq_one_letter_code
_entity_poly.pdbx_strand_id
1 'polypeptide(L)'
;MTFLDNISDKINYETLNNIIKFEFDGVSTNWMDENDPFIERIQKSSLNKVFLKEHILKEIEIKNILDEGIDFLNSQKYVNAIESFDEVLFYDEGYAEALINKSYALFGQKHFVKSLRYYKRAIKVNNDLKDVEYHKLLLSCSNKERSNFSKLKLNIYSGDELFAKGEYKKALERYDGALANPSLFKDKILFKLLNKKATTLLKLNDFENALACFKESLNAKISDYAYYGCGVCQYELKLDGASESLSHANNVKKNQLLEKGLIFNEIGLYENALSTFNEIFNNHFKVDELYIKSLNGKMHAMRSLKMDMDEIEDIYSILLN
;
A
#
# COMPACT_ATOMS: atom_id res chain seq x y z
N MET A 1 -28.35 8.33 20.46
CA MET A 1 -28.35 9.66 19.82
C MET A 1 -27.58 9.51 18.53
N THR A 2 -28.40 9.49 17.49
CA THR A 2 -28.19 9.32 16.04
C THR A 2 -26.84 8.82 15.53
N PHE A 3 -26.78 7.50 15.38
CA PHE A 3 -25.73 6.71 14.74
C PHE A 3 -25.61 6.95 13.22
N LEU A 4 -26.36 7.90 12.65
CA LEU A 4 -26.58 8.00 11.19
C LEU A 4 -26.77 9.43 10.66
N ASP A 5 -26.81 10.47 11.50
CA ASP A 5 -27.15 11.85 11.04
C ASP A 5 -26.07 12.51 10.17
N ASN A 6 -24.86 11.95 10.13
CA ASN A 6 -23.76 12.44 9.28
C ASN A 6 -23.51 11.58 8.05
N ILE A 7 -24.17 10.43 7.95
CA ILE A 7 -24.14 9.65 6.72
C ILE A 7 -25.12 10.35 5.79
N SER A 8 -24.59 11.05 4.79
CA SER A 8 -25.36 11.75 3.74
C SER A 8 -26.71 11.07 3.51
N ASP A 9 -27.82 11.83 3.49
CA ASP A 9 -29.23 11.42 3.30
C ASP A 9 -29.51 10.44 2.12
N LYS A 10 -28.46 10.05 1.40
CA LYS A 10 -28.41 9.18 0.23
C LYS A 10 -28.02 7.72 0.54
N ILE A 11 -27.52 7.36 1.73
CA ILE A 11 -27.28 5.95 2.09
C ILE A 11 -28.51 5.38 2.80
N ASN A 12 -29.09 4.34 2.21
CA ASN A 12 -30.17 3.58 2.85
C ASN A 12 -29.56 2.46 3.72
N TYR A 13 -30.26 2.08 4.78
CA TYR A 13 -29.89 0.93 5.57
C TYR A 13 -31.13 0.18 6.08
N GLU A 14 -30.99 -1.13 6.22
CA GLU A 14 -31.97 -2.03 6.81
C GLU A 14 -31.41 -2.61 8.10
N THR A 15 -32.25 -2.79 9.12
CA THR A 15 -31.87 -3.44 10.38
C THR A 15 -32.78 -4.62 10.67
N LEU A 16 -32.20 -5.70 11.20
CA LEU A 16 -32.92 -6.91 11.59
C LEU A 16 -32.19 -7.53 12.77
N ASN A 17 -32.80 -7.70 13.94
CA ASN A 17 -32.18 -8.45 15.07
C ASN A 17 -30.70 -8.09 15.38
N ASN A 18 -30.36 -6.80 15.50
CA ASN A 18 -29.02 -6.26 15.76
C ASN A 18 -27.97 -6.48 14.65
N ILE A 19 -28.41 -6.88 13.45
CA ILE A 19 -27.59 -6.80 12.23
C ILE A 19 -28.12 -5.69 11.33
N ILE A 20 -27.20 -5.06 10.60
CA ILE A 20 -27.44 -3.95 9.69
C ILE A 20 -26.94 -4.29 8.30
N LYS A 21 -27.63 -3.76 7.29
CA LYS A 21 -27.24 -3.84 5.88
C LYS A 21 -27.33 -2.45 5.27
N PHE A 22 -26.31 -2.01 4.54
CA PHE A 22 -26.32 -0.73 3.85
C PHE A 22 -26.58 -0.92 2.35
N GLU A 23 -27.30 0.02 1.75
CA GLU A 23 -27.51 0.11 0.31
C GLU A 23 -27.27 1.53 -0.18
N PHE A 24 -26.49 1.65 -1.26
CA PHE A 24 -26.18 2.92 -1.89
C PHE A 24 -26.08 2.72 -3.41
N ASP A 25 -26.87 3.47 -4.18
CA ASP A 25 -26.94 3.38 -5.65
C ASP A 25 -27.09 1.94 -6.18
N GLY A 26 -27.90 1.11 -5.49
CA GLY A 26 -28.17 -0.28 -5.88
C GLY A 26 -27.05 -1.27 -5.54
N VAL A 27 -25.96 -0.82 -4.91
CA VAL A 27 -24.93 -1.69 -4.35
C VAL A 27 -25.18 -1.83 -2.86
N SER A 28 -25.14 -3.07 -2.35
CA SER A 28 -25.37 -3.34 -0.94
C SER A 28 -24.25 -4.14 -0.31
N THR A 29 -24.08 -3.95 1.00
CA THR A 29 -23.21 -4.80 1.82
C THR A 29 -23.92 -6.13 2.11
N ASN A 30 -23.17 -7.12 2.59
CA ASN A 30 -23.77 -8.19 3.38
C ASN A 30 -24.33 -7.65 4.70
N TRP A 31 -25.14 -8.47 5.38
CA TRP A 31 -25.55 -8.20 6.75
C TRP A 31 -24.35 -8.26 7.69
N MET A 32 -24.21 -7.26 8.55
CA MET A 32 -23.10 -7.13 9.49
C MET A 32 -23.58 -6.72 10.88
N ASP A 33 -22.72 -6.87 11.89
CA ASP A 33 -23.00 -6.39 13.24
C ASP A 33 -23.03 -4.84 13.27
N GLU A 34 -23.82 -4.26 14.17
CA GLU A 34 -23.88 -2.79 14.33
C GLU A 34 -22.54 -2.15 14.76
N ASN A 35 -21.57 -2.95 15.24
CA ASN A 35 -20.23 -2.51 15.57
C ASN A 35 -19.20 -2.82 14.48
N ASP A 36 -19.63 -3.20 13.27
CA ASP A 36 -18.72 -3.52 12.18
C ASP A 36 -17.81 -2.31 11.83
N PRO A 37 -16.49 -2.50 11.69
CA PRO A 37 -15.59 -1.37 11.41
C PRO A 37 -15.83 -0.71 10.04
N PHE A 38 -16.63 -1.31 9.15
CA PHE A 38 -17.16 -0.63 7.97
C PHE A 38 -17.92 0.65 8.33
N ILE A 39 -18.74 0.62 9.39
CA ILE A 39 -19.59 1.74 9.81
C ILE A 39 -18.75 2.94 10.21
N GLU A 40 -17.72 2.73 11.04
CA GLU A 40 -16.77 3.78 11.41
C GLU A 40 -16.05 4.35 10.18
N ARG A 41 -15.72 3.49 9.18
CA ARG A 41 -15.01 3.91 7.97
C ARG A 41 -15.85 4.84 7.10
N ILE A 42 -17.13 4.53 6.89
CA ILE A 42 -18.02 5.42 6.11
C ILE A 42 -18.46 6.66 6.90
N GLN A 43 -18.39 6.64 8.23
CA GLN A 43 -18.69 7.78 9.10
C GLN A 43 -17.50 8.73 9.30
N LYS A 44 -16.30 8.36 8.85
CA LYS A 44 -15.09 9.08 9.19
C LYS A 44 -15.17 10.52 8.70
N SER A 45 -14.99 11.49 9.59
CA SER A 45 -15.03 12.92 9.25
C SER A 45 -13.91 13.35 8.28
N SER A 46 -12.89 12.50 8.10
CA SER A 46 -11.80 12.70 7.14
C SER A 46 -12.17 12.29 5.71
N LEU A 47 -13.45 12.18 5.35
CA LEU A 47 -13.84 11.90 3.98
C LEU A 47 -13.87 13.16 3.14
N ASN A 48 -13.41 13.03 1.90
CA ASN A 48 -13.54 14.13 0.96
C ASN A 48 -15.02 14.26 0.56
N LYS A 49 -15.66 15.36 0.95
CA LYS A 49 -17.08 15.64 0.66
C LYS A 49 -17.39 15.65 -0.84
N VAL A 50 -16.42 16.01 -1.69
CA VAL A 50 -16.58 16.00 -3.16
C VAL A 50 -16.67 14.57 -3.70
N PHE A 51 -15.87 13.65 -3.16
CA PHE A 51 -15.83 12.25 -3.60
C PHE A 51 -16.61 11.31 -2.68
N LEU A 52 -17.53 11.84 -1.87
CA LEU A 52 -18.22 11.06 -0.85
C LEU A 52 -18.98 9.88 -1.47
N LYS A 53 -19.60 10.11 -2.63
CA LYS A 53 -20.34 9.09 -3.39
C LYS A 53 -19.43 7.93 -3.81
N GLU A 54 -18.35 8.24 -4.52
CA GLU A 54 -17.39 7.25 -5.02
C GLU A 54 -16.72 6.51 -3.87
N HIS A 55 -16.42 7.23 -2.78
CA HIS A 55 -15.85 6.64 -1.58
C HIS A 55 -16.77 5.58 -0.95
N ILE A 56 -18.05 5.93 -0.73
CA ILE A 56 -19.04 5.02 -0.14
C ILE A 56 -19.17 3.76 -0.99
N LEU A 57 -19.34 3.92 -2.31
CA LEU A 57 -19.41 2.78 -3.24
C LEU A 57 -18.16 1.91 -3.11
N LYS A 58 -16.99 2.53 -3.01
CA LYS A 58 -15.73 1.79 -2.92
C LYS A 58 -15.56 1.06 -1.59
N GLU A 59 -15.96 1.66 -0.47
CA GLU A 59 -15.92 0.97 0.83
C GLU A 59 -16.92 -0.20 0.87
N ILE A 60 -18.10 -0.08 0.26
CA ILE A 60 -19.05 -1.19 0.13
C ILE A 60 -18.44 -2.33 -0.71
N GLU A 61 -17.79 -2.00 -1.84
CA GLU A 61 -17.09 -2.98 -2.66
C GLU A 61 -15.96 -3.68 -1.88
N ILE A 62 -15.11 -2.91 -1.18
CA ILE A 62 -14.02 -3.45 -0.35
C ILE A 62 -14.57 -4.36 0.76
N LYS A 63 -15.68 -3.98 1.39
CA LYS A 63 -16.36 -4.79 2.41
C LYS A 63 -16.86 -6.11 1.82
N ASN A 64 -17.50 -6.09 0.66
CA ASN A 64 -17.99 -7.29 0.01
C ASN A 64 -16.84 -8.25 -0.36
N ILE A 65 -15.71 -7.73 -0.87
CA ILE A 65 -14.51 -8.53 -1.17
C ILE A 65 -13.93 -9.14 0.12
N LEU A 66 -13.92 -8.38 1.23
CA LEU A 66 -13.46 -8.88 2.52
C LEU A 66 -14.32 -10.05 3.01
N ASP A 67 -15.65 -9.90 2.97
CA ASP A 67 -16.59 -10.93 3.40
C ASP A 67 -16.46 -12.20 2.54
N GLU A 68 -16.32 -12.05 1.22
CA GLU A 68 -16.03 -13.16 0.32
C GLU A 68 -14.71 -13.87 0.69
N GLY A 69 -13.66 -13.09 1.00
CA GLY A 69 -12.39 -13.62 1.48
C GLY A 69 -12.52 -14.42 2.78
N ILE A 70 -13.37 -13.96 3.71
CA ILE A 70 -13.69 -14.66 4.96
C ILE A 70 -14.44 -15.96 4.69
N ASP A 71 -15.39 -15.97 3.76
CA ASP A 71 -16.12 -17.17 3.35
C ASP A 71 -15.20 -18.22 2.72
N PHE A 72 -14.27 -17.79 1.87
CA PHE A 72 -13.22 -18.66 1.34
C PHE A 72 -12.33 -19.23 2.44
N LEU A 73 -11.96 -18.41 3.43
CA LEU A 73 -11.16 -18.84 4.57
C LEU A 73 -11.89 -19.89 5.41
N ASN A 74 -13.16 -19.65 5.74
CA ASN A 74 -14.02 -20.58 6.48
C ASN A 74 -14.21 -21.91 5.71
N SER A 75 -14.25 -21.84 4.38
CA SER A 75 -14.29 -23.00 3.49
C SER A 75 -12.92 -23.65 3.24
N GLN A 76 -11.86 -23.20 3.92
CA GLN A 76 -10.47 -23.65 3.75
C GLN A 76 -9.89 -23.48 2.32
N LYS A 77 -10.52 -22.63 1.50
CA LYS A 77 -10.05 -22.24 0.16
C LYS A 77 -9.01 -21.13 0.29
N TYR A 78 -7.88 -21.45 0.90
CA TYR A 78 -6.90 -20.44 1.33
C TYR A 78 -6.30 -19.60 0.20
N VAL A 79 -6.20 -20.13 -1.04
CA VAL A 79 -5.65 -19.36 -2.18
C VAL A 79 -6.59 -18.22 -2.54
N ASN A 80 -7.88 -18.52 -2.74
CA ASN A 80 -8.90 -17.52 -3.03
C ASN A 80 -9.05 -16.49 -1.89
N ALA A 81 -9.02 -16.95 -0.64
CA ALA A 81 -9.04 -16.06 0.52
C ALA A 81 -7.87 -15.06 0.48
N ILE A 82 -6.66 -15.53 0.19
CA ILE A 82 -5.47 -14.67 0.09
C ILE A 82 -5.62 -13.65 -1.05
N GLU A 83 -6.19 -14.04 -2.19
CA GLU A 83 -6.43 -13.15 -3.32
C GLU A 83 -7.42 -12.03 -2.95
N SER A 84 -8.57 -12.35 -2.34
CA SER A 84 -9.52 -11.34 -1.85
C SER A 84 -8.88 -10.40 -0.82
N PHE A 85 -8.10 -10.93 0.13
CA PHE A 85 -7.40 -10.06 1.09
C PHE A 85 -6.27 -9.25 0.46
N ASP A 86 -5.59 -9.76 -0.58
CA ASP A 86 -4.61 -8.98 -1.35
C ASP A 86 -5.28 -7.79 -2.04
N GLU A 87 -6.50 -7.97 -2.56
CA GLU A 87 -7.28 -6.90 -3.17
C GLU A 87 -7.74 -5.84 -2.17
N VAL A 88 -8.27 -6.24 -1.01
CA VAL A 88 -8.59 -5.29 0.07
C VAL A 88 -7.36 -4.47 0.48
N LEU A 89 -6.21 -5.15 0.64
CA LEU A 89 -4.95 -4.53 1.04
C LEU A 89 -4.30 -3.69 -0.07
N PHE A 90 -4.72 -3.83 -1.32
CA PHE A 90 -4.32 -2.95 -2.40
C PHE A 90 -4.93 -1.55 -2.23
N TYR A 91 -6.21 -1.47 -1.83
CA TYR A 91 -6.89 -0.21 -1.57
C TYR A 91 -6.47 0.42 -0.23
N ASP A 92 -6.35 -0.39 0.81
CA ASP A 92 -5.92 0.03 2.14
C ASP A 92 -4.90 -0.97 2.72
N GLU A 93 -3.61 -0.64 2.59
CA GLU A 93 -2.51 -1.46 3.12
C GLU A 93 -2.57 -1.66 4.64
N GLY A 94 -3.35 -0.83 5.34
CA GLY A 94 -3.59 -0.84 6.77
C GLY A 94 -4.89 -1.54 7.18
N TYR A 95 -5.67 -2.14 6.28
CA TYR A 95 -6.94 -2.78 6.63
C TYR A 95 -6.74 -3.95 7.61
N ALA A 96 -6.91 -3.68 8.91
CA ALA A 96 -6.46 -4.58 9.99
C ALA A 96 -7.12 -5.97 9.92
N GLU A 97 -8.39 -6.02 9.56
CA GLU A 97 -9.17 -7.24 9.40
C GLU A 97 -8.70 -8.11 8.21
N ALA A 98 -8.41 -7.51 7.06
CA ALA A 98 -7.79 -8.22 5.93
C ALA A 98 -6.39 -8.71 6.29
N LEU A 99 -5.59 -7.92 7.02
CA LEU A 99 -4.26 -8.32 7.48
C LEU A 99 -4.32 -9.57 8.39
N ILE A 100 -5.24 -9.60 9.36
CA ILE A 100 -5.36 -10.74 10.29
C ILE A 100 -5.95 -11.97 9.59
N ASN A 101 -6.98 -11.82 8.76
CA ASN A 101 -7.57 -12.95 8.05
C ASN A 101 -6.62 -13.54 6.99
N LYS A 102 -5.80 -12.70 6.34
CA LYS A 102 -4.71 -13.17 5.49
C LYS A 102 -3.63 -13.91 6.28
N SER A 103 -3.35 -13.50 7.51
CA SER A 103 -2.48 -14.26 8.41
C SER A 103 -3.04 -15.67 8.64
N TYR A 104 -4.33 -15.80 8.94
CA TYR A 104 -4.98 -17.10 9.12
C TYR A 104 -4.93 -17.96 7.86
N ALA A 105 -5.24 -17.40 6.69
CA ALA A 105 -5.16 -18.12 5.42
C ALA A 105 -3.73 -18.63 5.12
N LEU A 106 -2.72 -17.78 5.35
CA LEU A 106 -1.31 -18.16 5.21
C LEU A 106 -0.88 -19.21 6.23
N PHE A 107 -1.43 -19.18 7.44
CA PHE A 107 -1.20 -20.23 8.44
C PHE A 107 -1.77 -21.57 7.97
N GLY A 108 -2.98 -21.57 7.41
CA GLY A 108 -3.61 -22.74 6.79
C GLY A 108 -2.77 -23.36 5.67
N GLN A 109 -2.10 -22.53 4.87
CA GLN A 109 -1.13 -22.97 3.85
C GLN A 109 0.26 -23.34 4.40
N LYS A 110 0.47 -23.30 5.71
CA LYS A 110 1.77 -23.54 6.38
C LYS A 110 2.88 -22.56 5.98
N HIS A 111 2.51 -21.34 5.59
CA HIS A 111 3.42 -20.22 5.33
C HIS A 111 3.60 -19.35 6.57
N PHE A 112 4.10 -19.95 7.64
CA PHE A 112 4.15 -19.37 8.99
C PHE A 112 4.97 -18.07 9.10
N VAL A 113 6.08 -17.97 8.38
CA VAL A 113 6.92 -16.76 8.34
C VAL A 113 6.18 -15.57 7.72
N LYS A 114 5.47 -15.80 6.61
CA LYS A 114 4.64 -14.76 6.00
C LYS A 114 3.44 -14.44 6.88
N SER A 115 2.79 -15.45 7.44
CA SER A 115 1.65 -15.28 8.35
C SER A 115 2.02 -14.40 9.55
N LEU A 116 3.14 -14.68 10.23
CA LEU A 116 3.63 -13.87 11.36
C LEU A 116 3.87 -12.40 10.98
N ARG A 117 4.33 -12.13 9.75
CA ARG A 117 4.52 -10.75 9.27
C ARG A 117 3.18 -10.02 9.11
N TYR A 118 2.15 -10.67 8.57
CA TYR A 118 0.82 -10.07 8.43
C TYR A 118 0.13 -9.90 9.78
N TYR A 119 0.23 -10.89 10.67
CA TYR A 119 -0.24 -10.77 12.06
C TYR A 119 0.38 -9.56 12.77
N LYS A 120 1.71 -9.43 12.72
CA LYS A 120 2.42 -8.28 13.32
C LYS A 120 1.98 -6.94 12.75
N ARG A 121 1.64 -6.88 11.46
CA ARG A 121 1.07 -5.67 10.85
C ARG A 121 -0.34 -5.40 11.37
N ALA A 122 -1.20 -6.43 11.42
CA ALA A 122 -2.57 -6.30 11.90
C ALA A 122 -2.61 -5.71 13.32
N ILE A 123 -1.86 -6.29 14.26
CA ILE A 123 -1.81 -5.81 15.66
C ILE A 123 -1.16 -4.43 15.83
N LYS A 124 -0.34 -4.01 14.85
CA LYS A 124 0.24 -2.66 14.85
C LYS A 124 -0.80 -1.63 14.44
N VAL A 125 -1.74 -1.99 13.56
CA VAL A 125 -2.84 -1.11 13.17
C VAL A 125 -3.94 -1.11 14.23
N ASN A 126 -4.40 -2.31 14.63
CA ASN A 126 -5.41 -2.47 15.67
C ASN A 126 -4.92 -3.46 16.72
N ASN A 127 -4.55 -2.95 17.89
CA ASN A 127 -4.02 -3.75 18.99
C ASN A 127 -5.07 -4.68 19.63
N ASP A 128 -6.37 -4.45 19.41
CA ASP A 128 -7.43 -5.30 19.95
C ASP A 128 -7.47 -6.69 19.27
N LEU A 129 -6.88 -6.80 18.08
CA LEU A 129 -6.69 -8.08 17.37
C LEU A 129 -5.60 -8.97 17.99
N LYS A 130 -4.96 -8.54 19.08
CA LYS A 130 -3.84 -9.25 19.69
C LYS A 130 -4.29 -10.52 20.42
N ASP A 131 -4.19 -11.65 19.74
CA ASP A 131 -4.23 -12.97 20.34
C ASP A 131 -2.83 -13.48 20.76
N VAL A 132 -2.57 -13.55 22.07
CA VAL A 132 -1.28 -13.97 22.64
C VAL A 132 -0.95 -15.43 22.31
N GLU A 133 -1.92 -16.33 22.31
CA GLU A 133 -1.69 -17.76 22.07
C GLU A 133 -1.44 -18.03 20.59
N TYR A 134 -2.22 -17.39 19.70
CA TYR A 134 -1.95 -17.44 18.27
C TYR A 134 -0.56 -16.86 17.94
N HIS A 135 -0.14 -15.76 18.59
CA HIS A 135 1.19 -15.20 18.40
C HIS A 135 2.31 -16.16 18.80
N LYS A 136 2.20 -16.81 19.96
CA LYS A 136 3.19 -17.80 20.43
C LYS A 136 3.29 -18.98 19.45
N LEU A 137 2.14 -19.50 19.01
CA LEU A 137 2.07 -20.59 18.03
C LEU A 137 2.74 -20.19 16.72
N LEU A 138 2.40 -19.03 16.18
CA LEU A 138 3.01 -18.49 14.96
C LEU A 138 4.52 -18.34 15.09
N LEU A 139 5.01 -17.83 16.23
CA LEU A 139 6.44 -17.64 16.46
C LEU A 139 7.18 -18.98 16.45
N SER A 140 6.64 -19.99 17.14
CA SER A 140 7.19 -21.35 17.16
C SER A 140 7.24 -21.97 15.76
N CYS A 141 6.11 -21.98 15.05
CA CYS A 141 6.02 -22.51 13.69
C CYS A 141 6.91 -21.75 12.71
N SER A 142 6.97 -20.42 12.83
CA SER A 142 7.82 -19.57 12.01
C SER A 142 9.31 -19.83 12.25
N ASN A 143 9.74 -20.07 13.48
CA ASN A 143 11.13 -20.42 13.79
C ASN A 143 11.52 -21.78 13.18
N LYS A 144 10.62 -22.77 13.27
CA LYS A 144 10.82 -24.09 12.62
C LYS A 144 10.83 -23.99 11.10
N GLU A 145 10.01 -23.12 10.50
CA GLU A 145 10.07 -22.89 9.05
C GLU A 145 11.41 -22.25 8.64
N ARG A 146 11.89 -21.27 9.43
CA ARG A 146 13.14 -20.55 9.19
C ARG A 146 14.38 -21.44 9.27
N SER A 147 14.41 -22.42 10.19
CA SER A 147 15.55 -23.35 10.30
C SER A 147 15.75 -24.19 9.04
N ASN A 148 14.71 -24.33 8.21
CA ASN A 148 14.76 -25.07 6.94
C ASN A 148 15.03 -24.16 5.73
N PHE A 149 15.27 -22.86 5.92
CA PHE A 149 15.57 -21.96 4.81
C PHE A 149 16.95 -22.22 4.24
N SER A 150 17.07 -22.17 2.90
CA SER A 150 18.37 -22.08 2.26
C SER A 150 19.08 -20.78 2.66
N LYS A 151 20.41 -20.75 2.58
CA LYS A 151 21.22 -19.55 2.87
C LYS A 151 20.72 -18.32 2.11
N LEU A 152 20.35 -18.50 0.83
CA LEU A 152 19.75 -17.45 0.00
C LEU A 152 18.44 -16.91 0.61
N LYS A 153 17.49 -17.80 0.91
CA LYS A 153 16.18 -17.41 1.47
C LYS A 153 16.33 -16.76 2.85
N LEU A 154 17.26 -17.25 3.66
CA LEU A 154 17.57 -16.70 4.98
C LEU A 154 18.14 -15.29 4.88
N ASN A 155 19.08 -15.05 3.96
CA ASN A 155 19.64 -13.72 3.72
C ASN A 155 18.57 -12.73 3.26
N ILE A 156 17.73 -13.10 2.27
CA ILE A 156 16.62 -12.24 1.82
C ILE A 156 15.67 -11.92 2.97
N TYR A 157 15.26 -12.93 3.75
CA TYR A 157 14.35 -12.74 4.87
C TYR A 157 14.95 -11.84 5.96
N SER A 158 16.18 -12.12 6.36
CA SER A 158 16.88 -11.32 7.38
C SER A 158 17.08 -9.87 6.90
N GLY A 159 17.37 -9.66 5.62
CA GLY A 159 17.47 -8.34 5.02
C GLY A 159 16.15 -7.58 5.10
N ASP A 160 15.03 -8.23 4.74
CA ASP A 160 13.68 -7.63 4.83
C ASP A 160 13.32 -7.22 6.27
N GLU A 161 13.66 -8.06 7.26
CA GLU A 161 13.41 -7.76 8.67
C GLU A 161 14.26 -6.59 9.17
N LEU A 162 15.55 -6.56 8.83
CA LEU A 162 16.46 -5.47 9.21
C LEU A 162 16.07 -4.15 8.55
N PHE A 163 15.69 -4.19 7.27
CA PHE A 163 15.20 -3.02 6.55
C PHE A 163 13.95 -2.43 7.24
N ALA A 164 13.00 -3.28 7.63
CA ALA A 164 11.79 -2.85 8.33
C ALA A 164 12.07 -2.25 9.72
N LYS A 165 13.20 -2.62 10.36
CA LYS A 165 13.68 -2.04 11.63
C LYS A 165 14.50 -0.75 11.43
N GLY A 166 14.77 -0.34 10.19
CA GLY A 166 15.64 0.80 9.89
C GLY A 166 17.14 0.48 9.98
N GLU A 167 17.52 -0.79 10.16
CA GLU A 167 18.92 -1.22 10.22
C GLU A 167 19.51 -1.40 8.81
N TYR A 168 19.51 -0.32 8.02
CA TYR A 168 19.78 -0.38 6.57
C TYR A 168 21.16 -0.92 6.21
N LYS A 169 22.22 -0.59 6.97
CA LYS A 169 23.57 -1.14 6.73
C LYS A 169 23.60 -2.67 6.86
N LYS A 170 22.99 -3.22 7.92
CA LYS A 170 22.91 -4.67 8.10
C LYS A 170 21.98 -5.31 7.07
N ALA A 171 20.90 -4.63 6.67
CA ALA A 171 20.03 -5.10 5.61
C ALA A 171 20.80 -5.22 4.28
N LEU A 172 21.64 -4.23 3.96
CA LEU A 172 22.50 -4.22 2.78
C LEU A 172 23.46 -5.42 2.78
N GLU A 173 24.17 -5.67 3.90
CA GLU A 173 25.03 -6.85 4.05
C GLU A 173 24.30 -8.17 3.77
N ARG A 174 23.04 -8.28 4.22
CA ARG A 174 22.21 -9.47 3.95
C ARG A 174 21.84 -9.59 2.48
N TYR A 175 21.47 -8.49 1.83
CA TYR A 175 21.15 -8.51 0.40
C TYR A 175 22.39 -8.80 -0.47
N ASP A 176 23.56 -8.25 -0.11
CA ASP A 176 24.83 -8.59 -0.75
C ASP A 176 25.19 -10.06 -0.56
N GLY A 177 25.04 -10.58 0.67
CA GLY A 177 25.22 -12.00 0.95
C GLY A 177 24.25 -12.91 0.20
N ALA A 178 23.07 -12.41 -0.17
CA ALA A 178 22.14 -13.12 -1.06
C ALA A 178 22.64 -13.07 -2.51
N LEU A 179 23.11 -11.91 -3.00
CA LEU A 179 23.62 -11.70 -4.36
C LEU A 179 24.95 -12.40 -4.66
N ALA A 180 25.75 -12.72 -3.64
CA ALA A 180 27.08 -13.32 -3.78
C ALA A 180 27.13 -14.68 -4.49
N ASN A 181 25.99 -15.33 -4.78
CA ASN A 181 25.92 -16.55 -5.59
C ASN A 181 24.97 -16.40 -6.78
N PRO A 182 25.39 -15.68 -7.85
CA PRO A 182 24.52 -15.34 -8.97
C PRO A 182 23.94 -16.54 -9.72
N SER A 183 24.67 -17.66 -9.75
CA SER A 183 24.28 -18.91 -10.42
C SER A 183 23.02 -19.57 -9.86
N LEU A 184 22.54 -19.14 -8.68
CA LEU A 184 21.30 -19.64 -8.07
C LEU A 184 20.06 -18.85 -8.51
N PHE A 185 20.23 -17.74 -9.24
CA PHE A 185 19.11 -16.92 -9.69
C PHE A 185 18.55 -17.45 -11.00
N LYS A 186 17.27 -17.83 -10.98
CA LYS A 186 16.44 -17.60 -12.17
C LYS A 186 16.27 -16.08 -12.30
N ASP A 187 16.20 -15.55 -13.52
CA ASP A 187 16.03 -14.11 -13.80
C ASP A 187 14.92 -13.47 -12.95
N LYS A 188 13.86 -14.24 -12.64
CA LYS A 188 12.71 -13.83 -11.81
C LYS A 188 13.05 -13.38 -10.38
N ILE A 189 14.18 -13.79 -9.79
CA ILE A 189 14.56 -13.44 -8.41
C ILE A 189 15.58 -12.29 -8.39
N LEU A 190 16.47 -12.23 -9.37
CA LEU A 190 17.58 -11.28 -9.41
C LEU A 190 17.08 -9.83 -9.37
N PHE A 191 16.17 -9.44 -10.27
CA PHE A 191 15.65 -8.07 -10.33
C PHE A 191 15.01 -7.62 -9.01
N LYS A 192 14.28 -8.53 -8.31
CA LYS A 192 13.66 -8.21 -7.02
C LYS A 192 14.71 -7.96 -5.94
N LEU A 193 15.80 -8.72 -5.95
CA LEU A 193 16.87 -8.59 -4.97
C LEU A 193 17.72 -7.34 -5.24
N LEU A 194 18.01 -7.05 -6.52
CA LEU A 194 18.64 -5.80 -6.94
C LEU A 194 17.81 -4.59 -6.52
N ASN A 195 16.49 -4.62 -6.74
CA ASN A 195 15.59 -3.57 -6.25
C ASN A 195 15.63 -3.41 -4.73
N LYS A 196 15.66 -4.51 -3.95
CA LYS A 196 15.80 -4.45 -2.47
C LYS A 196 17.12 -3.82 -2.04
N LYS A 197 18.23 -4.20 -2.68
CA LYS A 197 19.55 -3.60 -2.46
C LYS A 197 19.54 -2.12 -2.81
N ALA A 198 19.07 -1.76 -3.99
CA ALA A 198 18.97 -0.37 -4.47
C ALA A 198 18.14 0.50 -3.53
N THR A 199 16.99 0.00 -3.07
CA THR A 199 16.14 0.70 -2.07
C THR A 199 16.86 0.91 -0.75
N THR A 200 17.69 -0.05 -0.34
CA THR A 200 18.47 0.06 0.89
C THR A 200 19.58 1.10 0.77
N LEU A 201 20.22 1.17 -0.40
CA LEU A 201 21.20 2.18 -0.76
C LEU A 201 20.58 3.58 -0.83
N LEU A 202 19.37 3.71 -1.41
CA LEU A 202 18.58 4.95 -1.35
C LEU A 202 18.36 5.43 0.09
N LYS A 203 17.98 4.52 1.00
CA LYS A 203 17.81 4.87 2.44
C LYS A 203 19.11 5.20 3.16
N LEU A 204 20.26 4.89 2.55
CA LEU A 204 21.59 5.27 3.02
C LEU A 204 22.14 6.51 2.30
N ASN A 205 21.35 7.14 1.41
CA ASN A 205 21.76 8.24 0.53
C ASN A 205 22.95 7.90 -0.39
N ASP A 206 23.14 6.62 -0.70
CA ASP A 206 24.14 6.15 -1.67
C ASP A 206 23.48 6.05 -3.05
N PHE A 207 23.23 7.22 -3.65
CA PHE A 207 22.43 7.34 -4.87
C PHE A 207 23.13 6.77 -6.09
N GLU A 208 24.47 6.86 -6.17
CA GLU A 208 25.24 6.32 -7.29
C GLU A 208 25.13 4.79 -7.35
N ASN A 209 25.36 4.11 -6.22
CA ASN A 209 25.25 2.65 -6.18
C ASN A 209 23.79 2.19 -6.27
N ALA A 210 22.84 2.96 -5.74
CA ALA A 210 21.41 2.68 -5.90
C ALA A 210 21.01 2.72 -7.38
N LEU A 211 21.41 3.76 -8.11
CA LEU A 211 21.15 3.91 -9.55
C LEU A 211 21.75 2.75 -10.35
N ALA A 212 22.99 2.36 -10.05
CA ALA A 212 23.63 1.21 -10.70
C ALA A 212 22.81 -0.08 -10.49
N CYS A 213 22.36 -0.34 -9.26
CA CYS A 213 21.55 -1.51 -8.94
C CYS A 213 20.17 -1.48 -9.63
N PHE A 214 19.50 -0.33 -9.73
CA PHE A 214 18.23 -0.22 -10.45
C PHE A 214 18.40 -0.44 -11.95
N LYS A 215 19.45 0.10 -12.57
CA LYS A 215 19.76 -0.17 -13.98
C LYS A 215 20.05 -1.65 -14.23
N GLU A 216 20.81 -2.29 -13.36
CA GLU A 216 21.04 -3.74 -13.43
C GLU A 216 19.73 -4.52 -13.27
N SER A 217 18.84 -4.08 -12.37
CA SER A 217 17.50 -4.68 -12.21
C SER A 217 16.70 -4.58 -13.51
N LEU A 218 16.72 -3.44 -14.20
CA LEU A 218 16.01 -3.24 -15.47
C LEU A 218 16.55 -4.15 -16.57
N ASN A 219 17.87 -4.35 -16.64
CA ASN A 219 18.49 -5.28 -17.58
C ASN A 219 18.05 -6.73 -17.35
N ALA A 220 17.87 -7.13 -16.08
CA ALA A 220 17.36 -8.46 -15.74
C ALA A 220 15.85 -8.59 -16.04
N LYS A 221 15.06 -7.57 -15.70
CA LYS A 221 13.65 -7.47 -16.01
C LYS A 221 13.14 -6.04 -15.87
N ILE A 222 12.45 -5.57 -16.92
CA ILE A 222 11.74 -4.29 -16.91
C ILE A 222 10.72 -4.26 -15.75
N SER A 223 10.76 -3.19 -14.96
CA SER A 223 9.94 -3.00 -13.78
C SER A 223 9.67 -1.53 -13.52
N ASP A 224 8.39 -1.15 -13.38
CA ASP A 224 7.97 0.21 -13.02
C ASP A 224 8.70 0.74 -11.77
N TYR A 225 8.88 -0.13 -10.77
CA TYR A 225 9.59 0.24 -9.54
C TYR A 225 11.06 0.59 -9.76
N ALA A 226 11.74 -0.13 -10.65
CA ALA A 226 13.14 0.15 -10.96
C ALA A 226 13.29 1.44 -11.78
N TYR A 227 12.37 1.72 -12.70
CA TYR A 227 12.28 3.01 -13.39
C TYR A 227 12.08 4.17 -12.43
N TYR A 228 11.14 4.05 -11.49
CA TYR A 228 10.93 5.06 -10.44
C TYR A 228 12.21 5.26 -9.62
N GLY A 229 12.85 4.17 -9.20
CA GLY A 229 14.12 4.22 -8.46
C GLY A 229 15.24 4.92 -9.22
N CYS A 230 15.40 4.62 -10.52
CA CYS A 230 16.33 5.33 -11.41
C CYS A 230 16.03 6.83 -11.45
N GLY A 231 14.76 7.19 -11.67
CA GLY A 231 14.32 8.58 -11.75
C GLY A 231 14.61 9.38 -10.49
N VAL A 232 14.32 8.81 -9.30
CA VAL A 232 14.66 9.42 -8.01
C VAL A 232 16.17 9.58 -7.85
N CYS A 233 16.97 8.55 -8.14
CA CYS A 233 18.43 8.67 -8.01
C CYS A 233 19.01 9.72 -8.97
N GLN A 234 18.53 9.76 -10.22
CA GLN A 234 18.98 10.75 -11.21
C GLN A 234 18.63 12.17 -10.77
N TYR A 235 17.44 12.37 -10.21
CA TYR A 235 17.03 13.66 -9.66
C TYR A 235 17.97 14.12 -8.53
N GLU A 236 18.20 13.26 -7.52
CA GLU A 236 19.08 13.57 -6.38
C GLU A 236 20.53 13.85 -6.80
N LEU A 237 21.02 13.09 -7.79
CA LEU A 237 22.35 13.28 -8.37
C LEU A 237 22.44 14.43 -9.38
N LYS A 238 21.32 15.11 -9.68
CA LYS A 238 21.22 16.16 -10.71
C LYS A 238 21.73 15.71 -12.08
N LEU A 239 21.41 14.47 -12.44
CA LEU A 239 21.72 13.88 -13.73
C LEU A 239 20.54 14.00 -14.69
N ASP A 240 20.84 14.02 -15.98
CA ASP A 240 19.82 13.95 -17.03
C ASP A 240 19.07 12.60 -17.00
N GLY A 241 17.87 12.60 -17.60
CA GLY A 241 17.04 11.41 -17.77
C GLY A 241 16.13 11.06 -16.58
N ALA A 242 16.10 11.87 -15.52
CA ALA A 242 15.19 11.67 -14.40
C ALA A 242 13.72 11.65 -14.85
N SER A 243 13.33 12.60 -15.70
CA SER A 243 11.96 12.69 -16.25
C SER A 243 11.61 11.51 -17.13
N GLU A 244 12.53 11.05 -17.98
CA GLU A 244 12.35 9.88 -18.84
C GLU A 244 12.12 8.62 -17.99
N SER A 245 13.00 8.35 -17.03
CA SER A 245 12.87 7.23 -16.10
C SER A 245 11.54 7.28 -15.33
N LEU A 246 11.17 8.44 -14.77
CA LEU A 246 9.91 8.58 -14.03
C LEU A 246 8.68 8.40 -14.94
N SER A 247 8.74 8.81 -16.21
CA SER A 247 7.62 8.63 -17.14
C SER A 247 7.37 7.16 -17.49
N HIS A 248 8.39 6.31 -17.40
CA HIS A 248 8.25 4.86 -17.56
C HIS A 248 7.75 4.12 -16.31
N ALA A 249 7.63 4.80 -15.16
CA ALA A 249 7.16 4.20 -13.91
C ALA A 249 5.65 4.39 -13.74
N ASN A 250 4.84 3.55 -14.40
CA ASN A 250 3.39 3.73 -14.48
C ASN A 250 2.63 3.09 -13.32
N ASN A 251 3.11 1.94 -12.81
CA ASN A 251 2.45 1.23 -11.72
C ASN A 251 3.30 1.26 -10.46
N VAL A 252 3.19 2.35 -9.69
CA VAL A 252 3.91 2.54 -8.42
C VAL A 252 2.93 2.83 -7.28
N LYS A 253 3.38 2.65 -6.03
CA LYS A 253 2.53 2.88 -4.85
C LYS A 253 2.16 4.35 -4.71
N LYS A 254 1.06 4.66 -4.01
CA LYS A 254 0.58 6.03 -3.77
C LYS A 254 1.67 7.00 -3.25
N ASN A 255 2.47 6.58 -2.28
CA ASN A 255 3.56 7.42 -1.76
C ASN A 255 4.67 7.68 -2.81
N GLN A 256 4.88 6.74 -3.73
CA GLN A 256 5.83 6.86 -4.83
C GLN A 256 5.28 7.76 -5.94
N LEU A 257 3.96 7.69 -6.20
CA LEU A 257 3.27 8.65 -7.07
C LEU A 257 3.38 10.08 -6.51
N LEU A 258 3.18 10.27 -5.20
CA LEU A 258 3.34 11.58 -4.57
C LEU A 258 4.75 12.13 -4.80
N GLU A 259 5.78 11.35 -4.49
CA GLU A 259 7.18 11.76 -4.69
C GLU A 259 7.49 12.02 -6.17
N LYS A 260 7.03 11.15 -7.08
CA LYS A 260 7.15 11.35 -8.54
C LYS A 260 6.52 12.66 -9.00
N GLY A 261 5.31 12.99 -8.54
CA GLY A 261 4.63 14.24 -8.87
C GLY A 261 5.36 15.47 -8.32
N LEU A 262 5.91 15.37 -7.10
CA LEU A 262 6.72 16.43 -6.50
C LEU A 262 8.03 16.65 -7.28
N ILE A 263 8.73 15.59 -7.67
CA ILE A 263 9.93 15.70 -8.50
C ILE A 263 9.61 16.36 -9.84
N PHE A 264 8.49 15.99 -10.49
CA PHE A 264 8.06 16.63 -11.74
C PHE A 264 7.81 18.13 -11.58
N ASN A 265 7.20 18.57 -10.47
CA ASN A 265 7.08 19.99 -10.15
C ASN A 265 8.45 20.67 -10.02
N GLU A 266 9.37 20.07 -9.27
CA GLU A 266 10.70 20.64 -9.01
C GLU A 266 11.55 20.78 -10.27
N ILE A 267 11.41 19.87 -11.24
CA ILE A 267 12.09 19.94 -12.54
C ILE A 267 11.30 20.73 -13.60
N GLY A 268 10.16 21.31 -13.24
CA GLY A 268 9.35 22.18 -14.12
C GLY A 268 8.46 21.45 -15.13
N LEU A 269 8.27 20.14 -15.00
CA LEU A 269 7.37 19.34 -15.84
C LEU A 269 5.95 19.31 -15.24
N TYR A 270 5.30 20.47 -15.21
CA TYR A 270 4.03 20.66 -14.51
C TYR A 270 2.87 19.84 -15.08
N GLU A 271 2.84 19.55 -16.38
CA GLU A 271 1.81 18.68 -16.99
C GLU A 271 1.93 17.23 -16.49
N ASN A 272 3.15 16.69 -16.43
CA ASN A 272 3.43 15.37 -15.87
C ASN A 272 3.11 15.32 -14.37
N ALA A 273 3.44 16.39 -13.64
CA ALA A 273 3.10 16.52 -12.22
C ALA A 273 1.58 16.48 -12.02
N LEU A 274 0.84 17.30 -12.76
CA LEU A 274 -0.62 17.38 -12.70
C LEU A 274 -1.27 16.03 -13.03
N SER A 275 -0.81 15.35 -14.09
CA SER A 275 -1.27 14.01 -14.45
C SER A 275 -1.03 13.00 -13.31
N THR A 276 0.15 13.03 -12.70
CA THR A 276 0.51 12.15 -11.57
C THR A 276 -0.36 12.43 -10.34
N PHE A 277 -0.61 13.70 -10.01
CA PHE A 277 -1.50 14.02 -8.89
C PHE A 277 -2.93 13.60 -9.17
N ASN A 278 -3.45 13.80 -10.38
CA ASN A 278 -4.79 13.33 -10.76
C ASN A 278 -4.97 11.83 -10.58
N GLU A 279 -3.93 11.03 -10.86
CA GLU A 279 -3.95 9.59 -10.59
C GLU A 279 -4.16 9.28 -9.09
N ILE A 280 -3.55 10.07 -8.19
CA ILE A 280 -3.78 9.94 -6.74
C ILE A 280 -5.22 10.32 -6.39
N PHE A 281 -5.72 11.46 -6.90
CA PHE A 281 -7.09 11.93 -6.63
C PHE A 281 -8.17 10.95 -7.10
N ASN A 282 -7.95 10.28 -8.22
CA ASN A 282 -8.89 9.30 -8.76
C ASN A 282 -8.99 8.02 -7.91
N ASN A 283 -7.98 7.75 -7.05
CA ASN A 283 -7.85 6.48 -6.33
C ASN A 283 -7.68 6.64 -4.81
N HIS A 284 -7.78 7.86 -4.29
CA HIS A 284 -7.55 8.16 -2.87
C HIS A 284 -8.59 9.12 -2.30
N PHE A 285 -9.53 8.55 -1.57
CA PHE A 285 -10.75 9.22 -1.13
C PHE A 285 -10.69 9.75 0.32
N LYS A 286 -9.64 9.39 1.07
CA LYS A 286 -9.44 9.81 2.46
C LYS A 286 -8.64 11.12 2.48
N VAL A 287 -9.12 12.10 3.24
CA VAL A 287 -8.38 13.30 3.60
C VAL A 287 -7.35 12.94 4.66
N ASP A 288 -6.16 12.59 4.21
CA ASP A 288 -5.00 12.31 5.05
C ASP A 288 -3.79 13.13 4.57
N GLU A 289 -2.63 12.87 5.18
CA GLU A 289 -1.39 13.56 4.83
C GLU A 289 -1.01 13.40 3.35
N LEU A 290 -1.25 12.21 2.77
CA LEU A 290 -1.01 11.95 1.35
C LEU A 290 -1.91 12.86 0.50
N TYR A 291 -3.21 12.88 0.78
CA TYR A 291 -4.18 13.71 0.06
C TYR A 291 -3.79 15.20 0.11
N ILE A 292 -3.49 15.73 1.29
CA ILE A 292 -3.14 17.14 1.48
C ILE A 292 -1.85 17.50 0.73
N LYS A 293 -0.82 16.64 0.81
CA LYS A 293 0.43 16.85 0.08
C LYS A 293 0.22 16.80 -1.44
N SER A 294 -0.58 15.86 -1.92
CA SER A 294 -0.95 15.77 -3.34
C SER A 294 -1.74 16.98 -3.80
N LEU A 295 -2.62 17.54 -2.96
CA LEU A 295 -3.40 18.74 -3.26
C LEU A 295 -2.52 19.97 -3.39
N ASN A 296 -1.62 20.18 -2.44
CA ASN A 296 -0.64 21.27 -2.51
C ASN A 296 0.24 21.16 -3.77
N GLY A 297 0.71 19.94 -4.08
CA GLY A 297 1.49 19.69 -5.29
C GLY A 297 0.70 19.96 -6.58
N LYS A 298 -0.57 19.56 -6.63
CA LYS A 298 -1.48 19.82 -7.75
C LYS A 298 -1.75 21.31 -7.93
N MET A 299 -2.03 22.04 -6.85
CA MET A 299 -2.20 23.50 -6.88
C MET A 299 -0.95 24.19 -7.41
N HIS A 300 0.23 23.77 -6.98
CA HIS A 300 1.48 24.33 -7.50
C HIS A 300 1.61 24.12 -9.02
N ALA A 301 1.36 22.90 -9.51
CA ALA A 301 1.39 22.60 -10.95
C ALA A 301 0.40 23.48 -11.73
N MET A 302 -0.82 23.64 -11.24
CA MET A 302 -1.87 24.43 -11.88
C MET A 302 -1.56 25.93 -11.89
N ARG A 303 -0.99 26.48 -10.80
CA ARG A 303 -0.48 27.86 -10.76
C ARG A 303 0.58 28.09 -11.83
N SER A 304 1.54 27.17 -11.92
CA SER A 304 2.62 27.26 -12.91
C SER A 304 2.12 27.17 -14.35
N LEU A 305 1.04 26.41 -14.58
CA LEU A 305 0.37 26.28 -15.88
C LEU A 305 -0.66 27.39 -16.16
N LYS A 306 -0.91 28.30 -15.20
CA LYS A 306 -1.95 29.34 -15.29
C LYS A 306 -3.35 28.77 -15.55
N MET A 307 -3.65 27.62 -14.96
CA MET A 307 -4.97 27.01 -15.02
C MET A 307 -5.89 27.63 -13.98
N ASP A 308 -7.20 27.56 -14.23
CA ASP A 308 -8.23 27.86 -13.24
C ASP A 308 -8.12 26.91 -12.05
N MET A 309 -8.26 27.45 -10.83
CA MET A 309 -8.09 26.72 -9.57
C MET A 309 -9.29 26.86 -8.64
N ASP A 310 -10.36 27.55 -9.05
CA ASP A 310 -11.49 27.87 -8.17
C ASP A 310 -12.04 26.62 -7.46
N GLU A 311 -12.28 25.54 -8.20
CA GLU A 311 -12.75 24.26 -7.65
C GLU A 311 -11.80 23.65 -6.60
N ILE A 312 -10.49 23.81 -6.79
CA ILE A 312 -9.47 23.24 -5.89
C ILE A 312 -9.27 24.12 -4.67
N GLU A 313 -9.34 25.44 -4.82
CA GLU A 313 -9.28 26.37 -3.69
C GLU A 313 -10.52 26.23 -2.80
N ASP A 314 -11.69 25.97 -3.40
CA ASP A 314 -12.91 25.61 -2.67
C ASP A 314 -12.72 24.30 -1.89
N ILE A 315 -12.21 23.24 -2.51
CA ILE A 315 -11.86 21.99 -1.82
C ILE A 315 -10.90 22.27 -0.67
N TYR A 316 -9.84 23.05 -0.90
CA TYR A 316 -8.84 23.38 0.12
C TYR A 316 -9.45 24.13 1.31
N SER A 317 -10.38 25.07 1.05
CA SER A 317 -11.07 25.85 2.09
C SER A 317 -11.98 24.98 2.97
N ILE A 318 -12.60 23.95 2.40
CA ILE A 318 -13.43 22.98 3.14
C ILE A 318 -12.58 22.13 4.08
N LEU A 319 -11.31 21.86 3.74
CA LEU A 319 -10.42 21.00 4.50
C LEU A 319 -9.74 21.69 5.69
N LEU A 320 -9.67 23.02 5.67
CA LEU A 320 -9.09 23.83 6.75
C LEU A 320 -10.10 24.21 7.85
N ASN A 321 -11.39 23.93 7.63
CA ASN A 321 -12.51 24.20 8.56
C ASN A 321 -13.01 22.90 9.19
#